data_AF-A0AAD0J409-F1
#
_entry.id   AF-A0AAD0J409-F1
#
_cell.length_a   1.000
_cell.length_b   1.000
_cell.length_c   1.000
_cell.angle_alpha   90.00
_cell.angle_beta   90.00
_cell.angle_gamma   90.00
#
_symmetry.space_group_name_H-M   'P 1'
#
loop_
_entity.id
_entity.type
_entity.pdbx_description
1 polymer ?
#
loop_
_entity_poly.entity_id
_entity_poly.type
_entity_poly.pdbx_seq_one_letter_code
_entity_poly.pdbx_strand_id
1 'polypeptide(L)'
;MRPHSVAFFYGNDVPVRQLEKFDVVVVEPDSGFDPRAQDVRCPAWFAYVSVGEVTPERDYARRIPKQWLFGRNTTWASAVVDQSARGWPSFFVEQVIAPLWARGYRGFFFDTLDSYQLVAKTEAARAKQAAGLVAVIRAVKSRYPSAQLILNRGLEILPRVHDAIAAVAFESLFGSWDQRNRHYGAVPAADRDWLLAQAKAIEERYALPVISIDYCAPDDAACRSTIAAKIRATGLIPYVTDGALRTVGTGPDAAASRQCRETRLGGG
;
A
#
# COMPACT_ATOMS: atom_id res chain seq x y z
N MET A 1 -6.04 -10.42 -9.82
CA MET A 1 -6.74 -10.89 -8.60
C MET A 1 -7.27 -9.67 -7.87
N ARG A 2 -8.49 -9.78 -7.32
CA ARG A 2 -9.05 -8.82 -6.35
C ARG A 2 -8.82 -9.41 -4.95
N PRO A 3 -8.10 -8.73 -4.04
CA PRO A 3 -7.85 -9.28 -2.71
C PRO A 3 -9.16 -9.36 -1.92
N HIS A 4 -9.37 -10.43 -1.16
CA HIS A 4 -10.42 -10.52 -0.14
C HIS A 4 -9.85 -10.35 1.27
N SER A 5 -8.57 -10.65 1.43
CA SER A 5 -7.79 -10.49 2.64
C SER A 5 -6.39 -9.99 2.31
N VAL A 6 -5.87 -9.08 3.14
CA VAL A 6 -4.54 -8.50 2.99
C VAL A 6 -3.83 -8.42 4.33
N ALA A 7 -2.50 -8.54 4.31
CA ALA A 7 -1.64 -8.19 5.43
C ALA A 7 -0.47 -7.32 5.01
N PHE A 8 0.05 -6.55 5.96
CA PHE A 8 1.22 -5.70 5.82
C PHE A 8 2.21 -6.04 6.93
N PHE A 9 3.46 -6.30 6.57
CA PHE A 9 4.51 -6.65 7.51
C PHE A 9 5.88 -6.10 7.07
N TYR A 10 6.40 -5.10 7.77
CA TYR A 10 7.66 -4.39 7.45
C TYR A 10 8.78 -4.69 8.46
N GLY A 11 8.68 -5.82 9.18
CA GLY A 11 9.78 -6.38 9.97
C GLY A 11 10.75 -7.22 9.12
N ASN A 12 11.95 -7.48 9.64
CA ASN A 12 12.99 -8.24 8.94
C ASN A 12 12.67 -9.75 8.90
N ASP A 13 12.22 -10.32 10.02
CA ASP A 13 11.92 -11.75 10.13
C ASP A 13 10.46 -12.02 9.73
N VAL A 14 10.18 -12.06 8.42
CA VAL A 14 8.82 -12.25 7.88
C VAL A 14 8.22 -13.58 8.35
N PRO A 15 7.14 -13.58 9.18
CA PRO A 15 6.57 -14.79 9.77
C PRO A 15 5.64 -15.50 8.77
N VAL A 16 6.22 -16.12 7.75
CA VAL A 16 5.52 -16.72 6.60
C VAL A 16 4.30 -17.56 7.01
N ARG A 17 4.46 -18.51 7.94
CA ARG A 17 3.35 -19.37 8.39
C ARG A 17 2.15 -18.63 8.97
N GLN A 18 2.37 -17.49 9.64
CA GLN A 18 1.27 -16.68 10.18
C GLN A 18 0.58 -15.85 9.09
N LEU A 19 1.34 -15.46 8.06
CA LEU A 19 0.92 -14.63 6.94
C LEU A 19 0.27 -15.43 5.81
N GLU A 20 0.44 -16.75 5.80
CA GLU A 20 -0.14 -17.64 4.80
C GLU A 20 -1.67 -17.73 4.80
N LYS A 21 -2.32 -17.19 5.83
CA LYS A 21 -3.79 -17.12 5.93
C LYS A 21 -4.42 -15.98 5.12
N PHE A 22 -3.62 -15.10 4.51
CA PHE A 22 -4.09 -13.96 3.72
C PHE A 22 -3.95 -14.25 2.21
N ASP A 23 -4.70 -13.56 1.36
CA ASP A 23 -4.57 -13.69 -0.10
C ASP A 23 -3.39 -12.89 -0.63
N VAL A 24 -3.16 -11.71 -0.03
CA VAL A 24 -2.08 -10.79 -0.36
C VAL A 24 -1.31 -10.44 0.90
N VAL A 25 0.02 -10.43 0.79
CA VAL A 25 0.89 -9.93 1.86
C VAL A 25 1.88 -8.94 1.29
N VAL A 26 1.83 -7.71 1.79
CA VAL A 26 2.76 -6.63 1.46
C VAL A 26 3.91 -6.66 2.46
N VAL A 27 5.14 -6.75 1.95
CA VAL A 27 6.35 -6.76 2.75
C VAL A 27 7.29 -5.62 2.36
N GLU A 28 8.15 -5.21 3.29
CA GLU A 28 9.31 -4.36 2.99
C GLU A 28 10.30 -5.19 2.15
N PRO A 29 10.53 -4.87 0.86
CA PRO A 29 11.42 -5.66 0.03
C PRO A 29 12.88 -5.66 0.50
N ASP A 30 13.33 -4.68 1.28
CA ASP A 30 14.72 -4.63 1.76
C ASP A 30 14.92 -5.38 3.11
N SER A 31 13.89 -6.09 3.59
CA SER A 31 13.93 -6.94 4.80
C SER A 31 14.81 -8.19 4.69
N GLY A 32 15.24 -8.56 3.48
CA GLY A 32 15.90 -9.83 3.18
C GLY A 32 14.95 -10.95 2.73
N PHE A 33 13.63 -10.69 2.68
CA PHE A 33 12.66 -11.66 2.18
C PHE A 33 12.81 -11.96 0.68
N ASP A 34 12.83 -13.25 0.31
CA ASP A 34 12.77 -13.72 -1.08
C ASP A 34 11.42 -14.41 -1.34
N PRO A 35 10.52 -13.81 -2.15
CA PRO A 35 9.24 -14.43 -2.48
C PRO A 35 9.39 -15.70 -3.33
N ARG A 36 10.52 -15.90 -4.01
CA ARG A 36 10.77 -17.12 -4.83
C ARG A 36 11.15 -18.32 -3.99
N ALA A 37 11.64 -18.10 -2.76
CA ALA A 37 11.96 -19.16 -1.81
C ALA A 37 10.70 -19.71 -1.10
N GLN A 38 9.53 -19.13 -1.34
CA GLN A 38 8.28 -19.56 -0.73
C GLN A 38 7.58 -20.56 -1.65
N ASP A 39 7.40 -21.80 -1.17
CA ASP A 39 6.79 -22.90 -1.92
C ASP A 39 5.26 -22.84 -1.95
N VAL A 40 4.70 -21.63 -2.06
CA VAL A 40 3.27 -21.41 -1.96
C VAL A 40 2.76 -20.49 -3.06
N ARG A 41 1.69 -20.94 -3.73
CA ARG A 41 0.93 -20.11 -4.69
C ARG A 41 0.16 -18.98 -3.99
N CYS A 42 -0.04 -19.11 -2.68
CA CYS A 42 -0.67 -18.10 -1.82
C CYS A 42 0.04 -18.02 -0.46
N PRO A 43 0.33 -16.81 0.04
CA PRO A 43 -0.16 -15.50 -0.42
C PRO A 43 0.56 -15.01 -1.66
N ALA A 44 -0.09 -14.15 -2.43
CA ALA A 44 0.62 -13.33 -3.39
C ALA A 44 1.46 -12.30 -2.61
N TRP A 45 2.78 -12.40 -2.75
CA TRP A 45 3.72 -11.50 -2.11
C TRP A 45 3.85 -10.21 -2.91
N PHE A 46 3.56 -9.09 -2.24
CA PHE A 46 3.64 -7.74 -2.76
C PHE A 46 4.83 -7.03 -2.12
N ALA A 47 5.53 -6.22 -2.90
CA ALA A 47 6.56 -5.32 -2.37
C ALA A 47 5.96 -3.95 -2.04
N TYR A 48 6.27 -3.42 -0.86
CA TYR A 48 6.08 -2.01 -0.55
C TYR A 48 6.98 -1.15 -1.45
N VAL A 49 6.41 -0.09 -2.04
CA VAL A 49 7.15 0.89 -2.84
C VAL A 49 6.59 2.29 -2.59
N SER A 50 7.44 3.19 -2.09
CA SER A 50 7.12 4.63 -2.02
C SER A 50 7.32 5.29 -3.38
N VAL A 51 6.27 5.92 -3.92
CA VAL A 51 6.28 6.58 -5.24
C VAL A 51 6.54 8.09 -5.13
N GLY A 52 5.90 8.73 -4.15
CA GLY A 52 5.99 10.17 -3.93
C GLY A 52 7.18 10.61 -3.11
N GLU A 53 7.81 9.68 -2.38
CA GLU A 53 8.92 9.97 -1.49
C GLU A 53 10.08 8.99 -1.67
N VAL A 54 11.24 9.37 -1.13
CA VAL A 54 12.41 8.50 -1.06
C VAL A 54 13.14 8.74 0.26
N THR A 55 13.51 7.65 0.94
CA THR A 55 14.38 7.70 2.12
C THR A 55 15.84 7.48 1.72
N PRO A 56 16.82 8.00 2.48
CA PRO A 56 18.24 7.85 2.16
C PRO A 56 18.75 6.41 2.10
N GLU A 57 18.07 5.49 2.78
CA GLU A 57 18.45 4.07 2.89
C GLU A 57 18.17 3.29 1.60
N ARG A 58 17.28 3.78 0.73
CA ARG A 58 16.99 3.12 -0.55
C ARG A 58 18.23 3.17 -1.44
N ASP A 59 18.64 2.01 -1.96
CA ASP A 59 19.81 1.91 -2.84
C ASP A 59 19.72 2.82 -4.08
N TYR A 60 18.50 3.03 -4.60
CA TYR A 60 18.27 3.92 -5.73
C TYR A 60 18.29 5.41 -5.38
N ALA A 61 18.23 5.81 -4.11
CA ALA A 61 18.13 7.21 -3.69
C ALA A 61 19.30 8.07 -4.23
N ARG A 62 20.53 7.54 -4.17
CA ARG A 62 21.73 8.24 -4.68
C ARG A 62 21.74 8.44 -6.20
N ARG A 63 20.92 7.70 -6.93
CA ARG A 63 20.80 7.80 -8.40
C ARG A 63 19.72 8.80 -8.83
N ILE A 64 18.90 9.31 -7.90
CA ILE A 64 17.88 10.30 -8.22
C ILE A 64 18.56 11.67 -8.44
N PRO A 65 18.35 12.32 -9.60
CA PRO A 65 18.81 13.67 -9.83
C PRO A 65 18.28 14.64 -8.75
N LYS A 66 19.17 15.42 -8.13
CA LYS A 66 18.80 16.30 -7.00
C LYS A 66 17.68 17.28 -7.34
N GLN A 67 17.61 17.74 -8.59
CA GLN A 67 16.56 18.65 -9.06
C GLN A 67 15.16 18.01 -9.12
N TRP A 68 15.05 16.69 -9.00
CA TRP A 68 13.77 15.99 -8.86
C TRP A 68 13.32 15.88 -7.40
N LEU A 69 14.13 16.33 -6.44
CA LEU A 69 13.77 16.36 -5.02
C LEU A 69 13.40 17.80 -4.65
N PHE A 70 12.12 18.02 -4.38
CA PHE A 70 11.54 19.38 -4.26
C PHE A 70 10.83 19.64 -2.92
N GLY A 71 10.96 18.73 -1.96
CA GLY A 71 10.44 18.90 -0.62
C GLY A 71 10.98 17.86 0.35
N ARG A 72 10.58 17.99 1.61
CA ARG A 72 10.93 17.03 2.67
C ARG A 72 9.70 16.74 3.51
N ASN A 73 9.54 15.48 3.89
CA ASN A 73 8.59 15.06 4.91
C ASN A 73 9.38 14.74 6.19
N THR A 74 9.35 15.65 7.16
CA THR A 74 10.17 15.55 8.37
C THR A 74 9.72 14.44 9.31
N THR A 75 8.44 14.05 9.28
CA THR A 75 7.89 12.95 10.08
C THR A 75 8.51 11.61 9.70
N TRP A 76 8.80 11.41 8.41
CA TRP A 76 9.35 10.17 7.86
C TRP A 76 10.81 10.28 7.42
N ALA A 77 11.45 11.43 7.69
CA ALA A 77 12.82 11.74 7.28
C ALA A 77 13.10 11.53 5.77
N SER A 78 12.08 11.64 4.93
CA SER A 78 12.14 11.39 3.49
C SER A 78 12.19 12.69 2.67
N ALA A 79 12.63 12.57 1.42
CA ALA A 79 12.54 13.63 0.42
C ALA A 79 11.32 13.39 -0.47
N VAL A 80 10.56 14.45 -0.77
CA VAL A 80 9.43 14.39 -1.71
C VAL A 80 9.99 14.48 -3.14
N VAL A 81 9.55 13.58 -4.00
CA VAL A 81 9.95 13.49 -5.41
C VAL A 81 8.97 14.27 -6.29
N ASP A 82 9.48 15.13 -7.15
CA ASP A 82 8.74 15.84 -8.18
C ASP A 82 8.23 14.85 -9.24
N GLN A 83 6.95 14.52 -9.15
CA GLN A 83 6.29 13.58 -10.05
C GLN A 83 6.19 14.12 -11.48
N SER A 84 6.31 15.44 -11.67
CA SER A 84 6.27 16.08 -12.99
C SER A 84 7.60 16.02 -13.75
N ALA A 85 8.67 15.54 -13.11
CA ALA A 85 9.95 15.33 -13.77
C ALA A 85 9.81 14.30 -14.91
N ARG A 86 10.12 14.73 -16.15
CA ARG A 86 9.92 13.91 -17.37
C ARG A 86 10.60 12.53 -17.31
N GLY A 87 11.75 12.43 -16.64
CA GLY A 87 12.50 11.18 -16.50
C GLY A 87 12.01 10.26 -15.37
N TRP A 88 11.14 10.76 -14.48
CA TRP A 88 10.71 10.02 -13.30
C TRP A 88 9.99 8.69 -13.62
N PRO A 89 9.05 8.62 -14.57
CA PRO A 89 8.41 7.34 -14.91
C PRO A 89 9.39 6.25 -15.37
N SER A 90 10.36 6.59 -16.24
CA SER A 90 11.38 5.62 -16.70
C SER A 90 12.29 5.20 -15.56
N PHE A 91 12.75 6.18 -14.76
CA PHE A 91 13.56 5.92 -13.58
C PHE A 91 12.85 4.98 -12.61
N PHE A 92 11.58 5.24 -12.30
CA PHE A 92 10.80 4.42 -11.38
C PHE A 92 10.64 2.98 -11.89
N VAL A 93 10.32 2.81 -13.18
CA VAL A 93 10.23 1.48 -13.79
C VAL A 93 11.57 0.73 -13.74
N GLU A 94 12.67 1.38 -14.11
CA GLU A 94 13.98 0.73 -14.27
C GLU A 94 14.73 0.53 -12.96
N GLN A 95 14.68 1.52 -12.07
CA GLN A 95 15.52 1.55 -10.86
C GLN A 95 14.78 1.04 -9.63
N VAL A 96 13.44 1.04 -9.65
CA VAL A 96 12.61 0.62 -8.51
C VAL A 96 11.86 -0.68 -8.84
N ILE A 97 11.06 -0.71 -9.91
CA ILE A 97 10.20 -1.87 -10.19
C ILE A 97 10.98 -3.05 -10.81
N ALA A 98 11.87 -2.81 -11.78
CA ALA A 98 12.57 -3.89 -12.47
C ALA A 98 13.43 -4.78 -11.55
N PRO A 99 14.18 -4.25 -10.57
CA PRO A 99 14.91 -5.09 -9.61
C PRO A 99 13.98 -5.96 -8.75
N LEU A 100 12.86 -5.41 -8.29
CA LEU A 100 11.87 -6.16 -7.51
C LEU A 100 11.18 -7.25 -8.36
N TRP A 101 10.89 -6.95 -9.62
CA TRP A 101 10.37 -7.93 -10.56
C TRP A 101 11.34 -9.09 -10.78
N ALA A 102 12.64 -8.81 -10.93
CA ALA A 102 13.68 -9.82 -11.06
C ALA A 102 13.81 -10.69 -9.80
N ARG A 103 13.54 -10.12 -8.62
CA ARG A 103 13.44 -10.83 -7.33
C ARG A 103 12.15 -11.65 -7.16
N GLY A 104 11.25 -11.64 -8.14
CA GLY A 104 10.05 -12.50 -8.17
C GLY A 104 8.75 -11.84 -7.75
N TYR A 105 8.76 -10.58 -7.31
CA TYR A 105 7.52 -9.86 -7.01
C TYR A 105 6.67 -9.67 -8.28
N ARG A 106 5.36 -9.87 -8.15
CA ARG A 106 4.37 -9.61 -9.20
C ARG A 106 3.26 -8.65 -8.74
N GLY A 107 3.28 -8.29 -7.47
CA GLY A 107 2.42 -7.28 -6.88
C GLY A 107 3.22 -6.17 -6.22
N PHE A 108 2.70 -4.95 -6.26
CA PHE A 108 3.30 -3.77 -5.65
C PHE A 108 2.25 -2.96 -4.91
N PHE A 109 2.60 -2.53 -3.71
CA PHE A 109 1.83 -1.55 -2.94
C PHE A 109 2.48 -0.19 -3.10
N PHE A 110 1.80 0.73 -3.77
CA PHE A 110 2.30 2.06 -4.09
C PHE A 110 1.84 3.05 -3.03
N ASP A 111 2.81 3.57 -2.29
CA ASP A 111 2.57 4.47 -1.18
C ASP A 111 2.98 5.91 -1.51
N THR A 112 2.64 6.84 -0.61
CA THR A 112 3.00 8.28 -0.66
C THR A 112 2.47 9.02 -1.90
N LEU A 113 1.35 8.56 -2.45
CA LEU A 113 0.76 9.11 -3.68
C LEU A 113 0.19 10.52 -3.52
N ASP A 114 0.08 11.01 -2.29
CA ASP A 114 -0.41 12.34 -1.93
C ASP A 114 0.69 13.26 -1.34
N SER A 115 1.92 12.78 -1.19
CA SER A 115 3.02 13.55 -0.59
C SER A 115 3.36 14.85 -1.32
N TYR A 116 3.06 14.94 -2.61
CA TYR A 116 3.24 16.18 -3.37
C TYR A 116 2.38 17.34 -2.80
N GLN A 117 1.30 17.06 -2.06
CA GLN A 117 0.46 18.08 -1.43
C GLN A 117 1.21 18.87 -0.35
N LEU A 118 2.26 18.29 0.25
CA LEU A 118 3.14 19.00 1.20
C LEU A 118 3.85 20.19 0.54
N VAL A 119 4.13 20.10 -0.77
CA VAL A 119 4.93 21.06 -1.53
C VAL A 119 4.07 21.90 -2.47
N ALA A 120 3.17 21.28 -3.24
CA ALA A 120 2.38 21.92 -4.29
C ALA A 120 1.22 22.76 -3.72
N LYS A 121 1.38 24.08 -3.72
CA LYS A 121 0.41 25.02 -3.11
C LYS A 121 -0.73 25.43 -4.04
N THR A 122 -0.54 25.40 -5.35
CA THR A 122 -1.57 25.76 -6.33
C THR A 122 -2.23 24.53 -6.95
N GLU A 123 -3.47 24.67 -7.41
CA GLU A 123 -4.17 23.61 -8.14
C GLU A 123 -3.42 23.21 -9.42
N ALA A 124 -2.88 24.17 -10.16
CA ALA A 124 -2.07 23.90 -11.34
C ALA A 124 -0.82 23.08 -11.03
N ALA A 125 -0.14 23.36 -9.90
CA ALA A 125 1.00 22.57 -9.45
C ALA A 125 0.57 21.15 -9.05
N ARG A 126 -0.51 21.01 -8.27
CA ARG A 126 -1.07 19.70 -7.89
C ARG A 126 -1.50 18.87 -9.10
N ALA A 127 -2.11 19.50 -10.11
CA ALA A 127 -2.51 18.83 -11.36
C ALA A 127 -1.31 18.28 -12.14
N LYS A 128 -0.19 19.01 -12.18
CA LYS A 128 1.06 18.51 -12.80
C LYS A 128 1.61 17.29 -12.06
N GLN A 129 1.59 17.31 -10.73
CA GLN A 129 2.04 16.17 -9.91
C GLN A 129 1.14 14.95 -10.10
N ALA A 130 -0.18 15.13 -10.05
CA ALA A 130 -1.15 14.09 -10.32
C ALA A 130 -0.98 13.49 -11.73
N ALA A 131 -0.74 14.32 -12.75
CA ALA A 131 -0.44 13.83 -14.09
C ALA A 131 0.85 13.01 -14.17
N GLY A 132 1.87 13.40 -13.40
CA GLY A 132 3.11 12.65 -13.22
C GLY A 132 2.89 11.27 -12.62
N LEU A 133 2.13 11.17 -11.53
CA LEU A 133 1.78 9.88 -10.90
C LEU A 133 1.03 8.95 -11.86
N VAL A 134 0.10 9.49 -12.65
CA VAL A 134 -0.58 8.71 -13.69
C VAL A 134 0.43 8.18 -14.71
N ALA A 135 1.40 9.01 -15.14
CA ALA A 135 2.44 8.58 -16.07
C ALA A 135 3.31 7.45 -15.48
N VAL A 136 3.64 7.50 -14.20
CA VAL A 136 4.37 6.42 -13.50
C VAL A 136 3.57 5.12 -13.52
N ILE A 137 2.31 5.14 -13.09
CA ILE A 137 1.45 3.94 -13.06
C ILE A 137 1.30 3.34 -14.46
N ARG A 138 1.07 4.17 -15.47
CA ARG A 138 0.94 3.73 -16.87
C ARG A 138 2.25 3.18 -17.42
N ALA A 139 3.40 3.76 -17.08
CA ALA A 139 4.71 3.23 -17.48
C ALA A 139 4.96 1.84 -16.87
N VAL A 140 4.64 1.66 -15.58
CA VAL A 140 4.73 0.35 -14.91
C VAL A 140 3.85 -0.68 -15.58
N LYS A 141 2.58 -0.35 -15.84
CA LYS A 141 1.65 -1.27 -16.52
C LYS A 141 2.03 -1.55 -17.97
N SER A 142 2.63 -0.59 -18.68
CA SER A 142 3.13 -0.81 -20.03
C SER A 142 4.29 -1.80 -20.04
N ARG A 143 5.24 -1.66 -19.10
CA ARG A 143 6.41 -2.56 -18.99
C ARG A 143 6.07 -3.93 -18.41
N TYR A 144 5.13 -3.98 -17.47
CA TYR A 144 4.68 -5.16 -16.74
C TYR A 144 3.15 -5.24 -16.72
N PRO A 145 2.49 -5.64 -17.82
CA PRO A 145 1.03 -5.64 -17.92
C PRO A 145 0.32 -6.51 -16.88
N SER A 146 0.97 -7.59 -16.42
CA SER A 146 0.44 -8.47 -15.39
C SER A 146 0.74 -8.03 -13.95
N ALA A 147 1.50 -6.94 -13.75
CA ALA A 147 1.77 -6.42 -12.41
C ALA A 147 0.45 -6.04 -11.72
N GLN A 148 0.27 -6.50 -10.48
CA GLN A 148 -0.86 -6.11 -9.65
C GLN A 148 -0.47 -4.91 -8.79
N LEU A 149 -1.31 -3.87 -8.79
CA LEU A 149 -1.03 -2.63 -8.08
C LEU A 149 -2.11 -2.40 -7.03
N ILE A 150 -1.71 -2.14 -5.78
CA ILE A 150 -2.59 -1.60 -4.75
C ILE A 150 -2.07 -0.20 -4.44
N LEU A 151 -2.96 0.80 -4.46
CA LEU A 151 -2.58 2.18 -4.17
C LEU A 151 -2.94 2.53 -2.73
N ASN A 152 -2.00 3.09 -1.97
CA ASN A 152 -2.35 3.80 -0.73
C ASN A 152 -2.84 5.19 -1.10
N ARG A 153 -4.13 5.45 -0.89
CA ARG A 153 -4.82 6.69 -1.29
C ARG A 153 -4.72 6.91 -2.81
N GLY A 154 -4.27 8.09 -3.24
CA GLY A 154 -4.23 8.47 -4.66
C GLY A 154 -5.61 8.75 -5.26
N LEU A 155 -6.55 9.26 -4.46
CA LEU A 155 -7.95 9.44 -4.86
C LEU A 155 -8.09 10.37 -6.09
N GLU A 156 -7.24 11.38 -6.19
CA GLU A 156 -7.23 12.40 -7.24
C GLU A 156 -6.88 11.83 -8.62
N ILE A 157 -6.15 10.71 -8.66
CA ILE A 157 -5.71 10.07 -9.92
C ILE A 157 -6.58 8.88 -10.32
N LEU A 158 -7.42 8.36 -9.41
CA LEU A 158 -8.26 7.17 -9.66
C LEU A 158 -9.10 7.24 -10.94
N PRO A 159 -9.75 8.37 -11.31
CA PRO A 159 -10.50 8.44 -12.58
C PRO A 159 -9.66 8.04 -13.81
N ARG A 160 -8.34 8.23 -13.73
CA ARG A 160 -7.39 7.97 -14.82
C ARG A 160 -6.60 6.66 -14.69
N VAL A 161 -6.70 5.92 -13.58
CA VAL A 161 -5.89 4.71 -13.34
C VAL A 161 -6.65 3.53 -12.74
N HIS A 162 -7.96 3.65 -12.49
CA HIS A 162 -8.74 2.58 -11.86
C HIS A 162 -8.68 1.24 -12.62
N ASP A 163 -8.57 1.27 -13.95
CA ASP A 163 -8.39 0.11 -14.83
C ASP A 163 -7.02 -0.57 -14.72
N ALA A 164 -6.04 0.09 -14.10
CA ALA A 164 -4.67 -0.39 -13.95
C ALA A 164 -4.40 -1.06 -12.58
N ILE A 165 -5.33 -0.96 -11.62
CA ILE A 165 -5.10 -1.31 -10.22
C ILE A 165 -6.05 -2.41 -9.72
N ALA A 166 -5.64 -3.08 -8.65
CA ALA A 166 -6.36 -4.21 -8.06
C ALA A 166 -7.19 -3.82 -6.84
N ALA A 167 -6.77 -2.79 -6.10
CA ALA A 167 -7.45 -2.27 -4.91
C ALA A 167 -6.94 -0.88 -4.56
N VAL A 168 -7.66 -0.19 -3.68
CA VAL A 168 -7.22 1.05 -3.02
C VAL A 168 -7.17 0.79 -1.52
N ALA A 169 -6.15 1.29 -0.83
CA ALA A 169 -6.02 1.29 0.60
C ALA A 169 -6.09 2.72 1.16
N PHE A 170 -6.42 2.87 2.43
CA PHE A 170 -6.22 4.11 3.17
C PHE A 170 -5.91 3.81 4.64
N GLU A 171 -5.28 4.80 5.29
CA GLU A 171 -4.92 4.81 6.71
C GLU A 171 -5.52 6.08 7.34
N SER A 172 -6.45 6.03 8.28
CA SER A 172 -7.11 4.89 8.94
C SER A 172 -8.59 5.23 9.20
N LEU A 173 -9.43 4.26 9.57
CA LEU A 173 -10.88 4.47 9.71
C LEU A 173 -11.38 4.64 11.15
N PHE A 174 -10.84 3.86 12.09
CA PHE A 174 -11.23 3.85 13.49
C PHE A 174 -10.03 3.99 14.43
N GLY A 175 -8.93 3.27 14.17
CA GLY A 175 -7.71 3.27 14.97
C GLY A 175 -6.57 3.95 14.21
N SER A 176 -6.10 5.08 14.74
CA SER A 176 -5.04 5.90 14.13
C SER A 176 -3.68 5.69 14.79
N TRP A 177 -2.63 6.00 14.03
CA TRP A 177 -1.27 6.09 14.52
C TRP A 177 -0.69 7.45 14.18
N ASP A 178 -0.25 8.19 15.21
CA ASP A 178 0.52 9.41 15.06
C ASP A 178 2.00 9.06 15.10
N GLN A 179 2.65 9.05 13.93
CA GLN A 179 4.08 8.75 13.80
C GLN A 179 4.97 9.75 14.55
N ARG A 180 4.56 11.03 14.63
CA ARG A 180 5.37 12.09 15.25
C ARG A 180 5.39 11.94 16.76
N ASN A 181 4.22 11.72 17.35
CA ASN A 181 4.05 11.62 18.79
C ASN A 181 4.09 10.16 19.30
N ARG A 182 4.20 9.19 18.39
CA ARG A 182 4.18 7.75 18.65
C ARG A 182 2.97 7.34 19.49
N HIS A 183 1.79 7.80 19.09
CA HIS A 183 0.57 7.68 19.85
C HIS A 183 -0.54 7.00 19.03
N TYR A 184 -1.22 6.04 19.63
CA TYR A 184 -2.43 5.43 19.09
C TYR A 184 -3.65 6.27 19.46
N GLY A 185 -4.57 6.46 18.52
CA GLY A 185 -5.76 7.28 18.76
C GLY A 185 -7.00 6.77 18.07
N ALA A 186 -8.10 7.48 18.28
CA ALA A 186 -9.31 7.31 17.48
C ALA A 186 -9.26 8.25 16.28
N VAL A 187 -9.76 7.79 15.13
CA VAL A 187 -9.99 8.65 13.97
C VAL A 187 -11.21 9.56 14.24
N PRO A 188 -11.10 10.88 14.04
CA PRO A 188 -12.21 11.80 14.19
C PRO A 188 -13.43 11.40 13.36
N ALA A 189 -14.63 11.67 13.86
CA ALA A 189 -15.87 11.26 13.18
C ALA A 189 -16.00 11.85 11.77
N ALA A 190 -15.68 13.13 11.60
CA ALA A 190 -15.74 13.79 10.30
C ALA A 190 -14.79 13.15 9.27
N ASP A 191 -13.58 12.77 9.69
CA ASP A 191 -12.60 12.12 8.82
C ASP A 191 -13.07 10.71 8.43
N ARG A 192 -13.64 9.97 9.39
CA ARG A 192 -14.23 8.65 9.13
C ARG A 192 -15.40 8.74 8.14
N ASP A 193 -16.31 9.69 8.34
CA ASP A 193 -17.48 9.87 7.46
C ASP A 193 -17.05 10.25 6.04
N TRP A 194 -16.04 11.11 5.92
CA TRP A 194 -15.44 11.46 4.64
C TRP A 194 -14.80 10.24 3.97
N LEU A 195 -13.99 9.44 4.69
CA LEU A 195 -13.34 8.24 4.15
C LEU A 195 -14.36 7.19 3.70
N LEU A 196 -15.44 6.96 4.47
CA LEU A 196 -16.53 6.05 4.09
C LEU A 196 -17.22 6.50 2.80
N ALA A 197 -17.45 7.81 2.63
CA ALA A 197 -18.00 8.34 1.39
C ALA A 197 -17.07 8.14 0.19
N GLN A 198 -15.76 8.33 0.37
CA GLN A 198 -14.77 8.03 -0.68
C GLN A 198 -14.74 6.54 -1.02
N ALA A 199 -14.70 5.67 -0.02
CA ALA A 199 -14.67 4.22 -0.22
C ALA A 199 -15.89 3.73 -1.01
N LYS A 200 -17.09 4.18 -0.61
CA LYS A 200 -18.32 3.91 -1.33
C LYS A 200 -18.27 4.37 -2.79
N ALA A 201 -17.77 5.58 -3.03
CA ALA A 201 -17.64 6.11 -4.39
C ALA A 201 -16.65 5.29 -5.25
N ILE A 202 -15.57 4.76 -4.65
CA ILE A 202 -14.60 3.91 -5.35
C ILE A 202 -15.24 2.57 -5.74
N GLU A 203 -15.96 1.94 -4.81
CA GLU A 203 -16.66 0.68 -5.04
C GLU A 203 -17.75 0.83 -6.11
N GLU A 204 -18.59 1.86 -6.01
CA GLU A 204 -19.72 2.08 -6.93
C GLU A 204 -19.26 2.47 -8.34
N ARG A 205 -18.24 3.34 -8.46
CA ARG A 205 -17.82 3.90 -9.76
C ARG A 205 -16.82 3.02 -10.49
N TYR A 206 -15.96 2.33 -9.75
CA TYR A 206 -14.83 1.60 -10.34
C TYR A 206 -14.84 0.10 -10.04
N ALA A 207 -15.79 -0.38 -9.21
CA ALA A 207 -15.85 -1.77 -8.77
C ALA A 207 -14.54 -2.28 -8.18
N LEU A 208 -13.80 -1.40 -7.49
CA LEU A 208 -12.53 -1.70 -6.86
C LEU A 208 -12.75 -1.99 -5.36
N PRO A 209 -12.16 -3.07 -4.82
CA PRO A 209 -12.17 -3.30 -3.39
C PRO A 209 -11.34 -2.23 -2.66
N VAL A 210 -11.79 -1.89 -1.46
CA VAL A 210 -11.14 -0.89 -0.62
C VAL A 210 -10.67 -1.50 0.71
N ILE A 211 -9.43 -1.21 1.06
CA ILE A 211 -8.73 -1.73 2.24
C ILE A 211 -8.61 -0.60 3.27
N SER A 212 -9.00 -0.88 4.52
CA SER A 212 -8.70 -0.01 5.65
C SER A 212 -7.55 -0.59 6.46
N ILE A 213 -6.46 0.16 6.56
CA ILE A 213 -5.32 -0.16 7.41
C ILE A 213 -5.44 0.66 8.69
N ASP A 214 -5.63 -0.01 9.81
CA ASP A 214 -5.88 0.61 11.11
C ASP A 214 -4.88 0.13 12.16
N TYR A 215 -4.77 0.90 13.24
CA TYR A 215 -3.70 0.76 14.21
C TYR A 215 -4.19 0.57 15.64
N CYS A 216 -3.59 -0.40 16.32
CA CYS A 216 -3.70 -0.65 17.76
C CYS A 216 -2.32 -0.96 18.33
N ALA A 217 -2.15 -0.82 19.65
CA ALA A 217 -0.92 -1.26 20.30
C ALA A 217 -0.63 -2.76 20.04
N PRO A 218 0.65 -3.19 19.96
CA PRO A 218 1.04 -4.56 19.64
C PRO A 218 0.37 -5.62 20.53
N ASP A 219 0.20 -5.32 21.82
CA ASP A 219 -0.35 -6.27 22.80
C ASP A 219 -1.88 -6.18 22.94
N ASP A 220 -2.54 -5.26 22.22
CA ASP A 220 -3.98 -5.03 22.31
C ASP A 220 -4.77 -5.82 21.25
N ALA A 221 -4.88 -7.14 21.47
CA ALA A 221 -5.65 -8.03 20.60
C ALA A 221 -7.15 -7.73 20.59
N ALA A 222 -7.69 -7.17 21.68
CA ALA A 222 -9.10 -6.79 21.79
C ALA A 222 -9.40 -5.60 20.87
N CYS A 223 -8.60 -4.54 20.93
CA CYS A 223 -8.68 -3.40 20.00
C CYS A 223 -8.65 -3.87 18.55
N ARG A 224 -7.67 -4.70 18.17
CA ARG A 224 -7.54 -5.21 16.79
C ARG A 224 -8.78 -5.95 16.33
N SER A 225 -9.32 -6.83 17.17
CA SER A 225 -10.51 -7.62 16.84
C SER A 225 -11.77 -6.75 16.72
N THR A 226 -11.96 -5.80 17.64
CA THR A 226 -13.09 -4.86 17.63
C THR A 226 -13.04 -3.95 16.40
N ILE A 227 -11.89 -3.37 16.08
CA ILE A 227 -11.75 -2.48 14.92
C ILE A 227 -11.92 -3.27 13.62
N ALA A 228 -11.31 -4.46 13.51
CA ALA A 228 -11.45 -5.29 12.31
C ALA A 228 -12.93 -5.65 12.06
N ALA A 229 -13.70 -5.97 13.10
CA ALA A 229 -15.13 -6.23 12.99
C ALA A 229 -15.92 -4.99 12.53
N LYS A 230 -15.58 -3.80 13.04
CA LYS A 230 -16.22 -2.53 12.62
C LYS A 230 -15.96 -2.23 11.14
N ILE A 231 -14.73 -2.40 10.66
CA ILE A 231 -14.37 -2.21 9.25
C ILE A 231 -15.12 -3.22 8.37
N ARG A 232 -15.21 -4.50 8.77
CA ARG A 232 -15.98 -5.49 8.00
C ARG A 232 -17.45 -5.11 7.87
N ALA A 233 -18.05 -4.56 8.92
CA ALA A 233 -19.44 -4.14 8.91
C ALA A 233 -19.73 -3.02 7.89
N THR A 234 -18.70 -2.30 7.41
CA THR A 234 -18.84 -1.30 6.36
C THR A 234 -18.61 -1.86 4.95
N GLY A 235 -18.34 -3.16 4.81
CA GLY A 235 -18.04 -3.82 3.53
C GLY A 235 -16.58 -3.74 3.08
N LEU A 236 -15.72 -3.05 3.84
CA LEU A 236 -14.31 -2.85 3.50
C LEU A 236 -13.45 -4.03 3.96
N ILE A 237 -12.26 -4.17 3.36
CA ILE A 237 -11.27 -5.19 3.75
C ILE A 237 -10.46 -4.66 4.94
N PRO A 238 -10.55 -5.28 6.14
CA PRO A 238 -9.77 -4.86 7.29
C PRO A 238 -8.33 -5.36 7.22
N TYR A 239 -7.41 -4.54 7.69
CA TYR A 239 -6.17 -5.01 8.30
C TYR A 239 -5.81 -4.12 9.49
N VAL A 240 -5.80 -4.69 10.70
CA VAL A 240 -5.52 -3.93 11.93
C VAL A 240 -4.25 -4.47 12.58
N THR A 241 -3.25 -3.61 12.77
CA THR A 241 -1.91 -4.00 13.29
C THR A 241 -1.28 -2.87 14.12
N ASP A 242 0.02 -2.93 14.43
CA ASP A 242 0.76 -1.87 15.11
C ASP A 242 1.30 -0.80 14.14
N GLY A 243 1.62 0.39 14.68
CA GLY A 243 2.07 1.55 13.89
C GLY A 243 3.38 1.35 13.13
N ALA A 244 4.20 0.36 13.51
CA ALA A 244 5.43 0.02 12.79
C ALA A 244 5.24 -1.11 11.77
N LEU A 245 4.04 -1.71 11.70
CA LEU A 245 3.72 -2.85 10.85
C LEU A 245 4.64 -4.07 11.11
N ARG A 246 5.00 -4.32 12.38
CA ARG A 246 5.94 -5.40 12.77
C ARG A 246 5.29 -6.56 13.51
N THR A 247 3.99 -6.45 13.75
CA THR A 247 3.13 -7.50 14.33
C THR A 247 2.23 -8.03 13.22
N VAL A 248 1.98 -9.34 13.22
CA VAL A 248 0.96 -9.90 12.33
C VAL A 248 -0.41 -9.45 12.83
N GLY A 249 -1.07 -8.63 12.02
CA GLY A 249 -2.36 -8.04 12.35
C GLY A 249 -3.55 -8.99 12.22
N THR A 250 -4.73 -8.42 12.46
CA THR A 250 -6.02 -9.06 12.24
C THR A 250 -6.60 -8.56 10.92
N GLY A 251 -6.85 -9.47 9.97
CA GLY A 251 -7.64 -9.18 8.76
C GLY A 251 -9.03 -9.81 8.82
N PRO A 252 -9.62 -10.22 7.68
CA PRO A 252 -10.96 -10.79 7.67
C PRO A 252 -10.98 -12.20 8.31
N ASP A 253 -12.17 -12.64 8.72
CA ASP A 253 -12.35 -13.93 9.38
C ASP A 253 -11.86 -15.09 8.50
N ALA A 254 -11.41 -16.19 9.14
CA ALA A 254 -10.80 -17.37 8.51
C ALA A 254 -11.61 -18.00 7.35
N ALA A 255 -12.91 -17.73 7.28
CA ALA A 255 -13.81 -18.19 6.22
C ALA A 255 -13.71 -17.39 4.91
N ALA A 256 -13.21 -16.15 4.94
CA ALA A 256 -13.00 -15.31 3.75
C ALA A 256 -11.69 -15.65 3.00
N SER A 257 -10.74 -16.28 3.68
CA SER A 257 -9.45 -16.75 3.13
C SER A 257 -9.51 -18.15 2.48
N ARG A 258 -10.71 -18.61 2.09
CA ARG A 258 -10.94 -19.94 1.50
C ARG A 258 -10.18 -20.17 0.20
N GLN A 259 -9.97 -19.13 -0.61
CA GLN A 259 -9.36 -19.24 -1.94
C GLN A 259 -7.92 -19.79 -1.87
N CYS A 260 -7.19 -19.47 -0.80
CA CYS A 260 -5.85 -19.99 -0.56
C CYS A 260 -5.81 -21.38 0.06
N ARG A 261 -6.84 -21.76 0.83
CA ARG A 261 -6.95 -23.11 1.42
C ARG A 261 -7.34 -24.15 0.38
N GLU A 262 -8.26 -23.82 -0.52
CA GLU A 262 -8.75 -24.74 -1.56
C GLU A 262 -7.66 -25.06 -2.59
N THR A 263 -6.81 -24.08 -2.95
CA THR A 263 -5.67 -24.29 -3.84
C THR A 263 -4.61 -25.25 -3.25
N ARG A 264 -4.52 -25.38 -1.92
CA ARG A 264 -3.59 -26.31 -1.26
C ARG A 264 -4.15 -27.73 -1.12
N LEU A 265 -5.47 -27.88 -1.07
CA LEU A 265 -6.13 -29.19 -0.88
C LEU A 265 -6.43 -29.92 -2.20
N GLY A 266 -6.45 -29.22 -3.33
CA GLY A 266 -6.74 -29.79 -4.66
C GLY A 266 -5.52 -30.25 -5.47
N GLY A 267 -4.34 -30.37 -4.86
CA GLY A 267 -3.08 -30.73 -5.52
C GLY A 267 -2.52 -32.09 -5.08
N GLY A 268 -3.37 -33.12 -5.02
CA GLY A 268 -2.99 -34.52 -4.83
C GLY A 268 -3.17 -35.32 -6.10
#